data_AF-A0A3P3Y8U3-F1
#
_entry.id   AF-A0A3P3Y8U3-F1
#
_cell.length_a   1.000
_cell.length_b   1.000
_cell.length_c   1.000
_cell.angle_alpha   90.00
_cell.angle_beta   90.00
_cell.angle_gamma   90.00
#
_symmetry.space_group_name_H-M   'P 1'
#
loop_
_entity.id
_entity.type
_entity.pdbx_description
1 polymer ?
#
loop_
_entity_poly.entity_id
_entity_poly.type
_entity_poly.pdbx_seq_one_letter_code
_entity_poly.pdbx_strand_id
1 'polypeptide(L)'
;MTRSGGSGASGGLTVFAMNLDWALEDHEIEDMFARYGEVSGYQVVSHTAKRFAFVHFARKADAERAISALNCSFWNGRILFVSKAKPNHNLERFLANLQEQQALRRRMKRERSQRATSAAEHNRVVVLGMPFEATPKDLRAWLFDRMPDLPTDTFYDVWVCNGHKQHRSMRPCRSVMQAAARFAITC
;
A
#
# COMPACT_ATOMS: atom_id res chain seq x y z
N MET A 1 -6.48 -21.96 6.02
CA MET A 1 -5.90 -23.11 6.75
C MET A 1 -4.40 -23.09 6.52
N THR A 2 -3.62 -22.39 7.36
CA THR A 2 -2.15 -22.43 7.27
C THR A 2 -1.67 -23.62 8.09
N ARG A 3 -1.31 -24.73 7.43
CA ARG A 3 -0.68 -25.86 8.11
C ARG A 3 0.75 -25.47 8.47
N SER A 4 0.94 -24.98 9.70
CA SER A 4 2.24 -24.99 10.35
C SER A 4 2.57 -26.43 10.75
N GLY A 5 3.59 -27.01 10.14
CA GLY A 5 4.05 -28.36 10.42
C GLY A 5 5.55 -28.50 10.19
N GLY A 6 6.31 -28.18 11.24
CA GLY A 6 7.46 -28.93 11.76
C GLY A 6 8.61 -29.44 10.87
N SER A 7 9.80 -29.24 11.44
CA SER A 7 10.89 -30.23 11.55
C SER A 7 12.00 -30.17 10.50
N GLY A 8 13.23 -30.12 11.03
CA GLY A 8 14.44 -29.87 10.29
C GLY A 8 14.92 -31.05 9.45
N ALA A 9 16.01 -30.74 8.73
CA ALA A 9 16.89 -31.66 8.03
C ALA A 9 16.32 -32.34 6.77
N SER A 10 16.58 -31.72 5.61
CA SER A 10 17.48 -32.30 4.60
C SER A 10 17.54 -31.41 3.38
N GLY A 11 18.73 -30.88 3.07
CA GLY A 11 19.00 -29.95 1.96
C GLY A 11 18.88 -30.58 0.56
N GLY A 12 17.94 -31.50 0.36
CA GLY A 12 17.67 -32.20 -0.90
C GLY A 12 16.22 -32.17 -1.36
N LEU A 13 15.29 -31.75 -0.50
CA LEU A 13 13.85 -31.86 -0.78
C LEU A 13 13.23 -30.55 -1.28
N THR A 14 13.91 -29.43 -1.09
CA THR A 14 13.37 -28.11 -1.39
C THR A 14 13.89 -27.60 -2.74
N VAL A 15 12.95 -27.12 -3.55
CA VAL A 15 13.19 -26.50 -4.86
C VAL A 15 12.89 -25.01 -4.76
N PHE A 16 13.73 -24.20 -5.41
CA PHE A 16 13.55 -22.77 -5.56
C PHE A 16 13.14 -22.44 -7.00
N ALA A 17 12.00 -21.79 -7.16
CA ALA A 17 11.45 -21.34 -8.44
C ALA A 17 11.46 -19.81 -8.50
N MET A 18 11.95 -19.25 -9.60
CA MET A 18 12.12 -17.83 -9.83
C MET A 18 11.50 -17.41 -11.17
N ASN A 19 11.15 -16.12 -11.27
CA ASN A 19 10.50 -15.54 -12.44
C ASN A 19 9.09 -16.09 -12.72
N LEU A 20 8.36 -16.44 -11.64
CA LEU A 20 6.97 -16.86 -11.72
C LEU A 20 6.09 -15.68 -12.15
N ASP A 21 5.06 -15.98 -12.93
CA ASP A 21 4.10 -14.97 -13.38
C ASP A 21 3.27 -14.41 -12.20
N TRP A 22 2.87 -13.14 -12.33
CA TRP A 22 2.02 -12.49 -11.32
C TRP A 22 0.57 -12.92 -11.45
N ALA A 23 0.15 -13.35 -12.64
CA ALA A 23 -1.18 -13.88 -12.87
C ALA A 23 -1.39 -15.26 -12.22
N LEU A 24 -0.31 -16.02 -12.01
CA LEU A 24 -0.38 -17.34 -11.37
C LEU A 24 -0.84 -17.21 -9.92
N GLU A 25 -1.82 -17.99 -9.53
CA GLU A 25 -2.22 -18.12 -8.14
C GLU A 25 -1.30 -19.09 -7.38
N ASP A 26 -1.32 -18.99 -6.05
CA ASP A 26 -0.48 -19.84 -5.19
C ASP A 26 -0.80 -21.34 -5.36
N HIS A 27 -2.08 -21.68 -5.61
CA HIS A 27 -2.52 -23.05 -5.85
C HIS A 27 -2.07 -23.59 -7.23
N GLU A 28 -2.05 -22.75 -8.27
CA GLU A 28 -1.58 -23.15 -9.61
C GLU A 28 -0.10 -23.49 -9.61
N ILE A 29 0.69 -22.81 -8.76
CA ILE A 29 2.11 -23.13 -8.55
C ILE A 29 2.22 -24.52 -7.93
N GLU A 30 1.45 -24.83 -6.89
CA GLU A 30 1.41 -26.18 -6.30
C GLU A 30 1.04 -27.24 -7.34
N ASP A 31 -0.04 -27.03 -8.10
CA ASP A 31 -0.51 -27.95 -9.15
C ASP A 31 0.53 -28.17 -10.26
N MET A 32 1.28 -27.13 -10.60
CA MET A 32 2.38 -27.22 -11.57
C MET A 32 3.49 -28.14 -11.06
N PHE A 33 3.88 -28.02 -9.79
CA PHE A 33 4.93 -28.85 -9.19
C PHE A 33 4.46 -30.26 -8.80
N ALA A 34 3.17 -30.43 -8.46
CA ALA A 34 2.56 -31.70 -8.07
C ALA A 34 2.61 -32.76 -9.18
N ARG A 35 2.71 -32.35 -10.46
CA ARG A 35 2.86 -33.26 -11.61
C ARG A 35 4.17 -34.03 -11.60
N TYR A 36 5.19 -33.52 -10.90
CA TYR A 36 6.53 -34.11 -10.86
C TYR A 36 6.77 -34.96 -9.60
N GLY A 37 5.95 -34.76 -8.58
CA GLY A 37 5.87 -35.60 -7.39
C GLY A 37 5.10 -34.95 -6.24
N GLU A 38 5.08 -35.62 -5.11
CA GLU A 38 4.27 -35.20 -3.96
C GLU A 38 4.85 -33.96 -3.28
N VAL A 39 4.05 -32.88 -3.25
CA VAL A 39 4.40 -31.62 -2.59
C VAL A 39 3.96 -31.69 -1.13
N SER A 40 4.93 -31.59 -0.20
CA SER A 40 4.70 -31.55 1.24
C SER A 40 4.26 -30.16 1.72
N GLY A 41 4.73 -29.12 1.02
CA GLY A 41 4.33 -27.75 1.26
C GLY A 41 5.00 -26.78 0.31
N TYR A 42 4.50 -25.56 0.27
CA TYR A 42 5.06 -24.50 -0.56
C TYR A 42 4.98 -23.15 0.15
N GLN A 43 5.86 -22.25 -0.24
CA GLN A 43 5.88 -20.87 0.22
C GLN A 43 6.14 -19.95 -0.96
N VAL A 44 5.14 -19.15 -1.31
CA VAL A 44 5.24 -18.14 -2.37
C VAL A 44 5.57 -16.80 -1.76
N VAL A 45 6.51 -16.10 -2.39
CA VAL A 45 6.95 -14.78 -1.98
C VAL A 45 6.85 -13.84 -3.17
N SER A 46 6.02 -12.82 -3.01
CA SER A 46 5.80 -11.79 -4.01
C SER A 46 6.46 -10.49 -3.53
N HIS A 47 7.50 -10.05 -4.22
CA HIS A 47 8.21 -8.81 -3.90
C HIS A 47 8.27 -7.88 -5.11
N THR A 48 7.43 -6.83 -5.09
CA THR A 48 7.37 -5.59 -5.92
C THR A 48 7.55 -5.71 -7.45
N ALA A 49 8.54 -6.46 -7.94
CA ALA A 49 8.81 -6.75 -9.34
C ALA A 49 9.16 -8.23 -9.63
N LYS A 50 9.28 -9.09 -8.60
CA LYS A 50 9.72 -10.48 -8.74
C LYS A 50 8.87 -11.38 -7.85
N ARG A 51 8.46 -12.52 -8.40
CA ARG A 51 7.78 -13.59 -7.67
C ARG A 51 8.65 -14.84 -7.70
N PHE A 52 8.78 -15.46 -6.54
CA PHE A 52 9.56 -16.67 -6.34
C PHE A 52 8.83 -17.58 -5.35
N ALA A 53 9.06 -18.89 -5.48
CA ALA A 53 8.44 -19.89 -4.63
C ALA A 53 9.49 -20.88 -4.14
N PHE A 54 9.30 -21.34 -2.91
CA PHE A 54 10.00 -22.48 -2.34
C PHE A 54 9.01 -23.63 -2.25
N VAL A 55 9.33 -24.75 -2.87
CA VAL A 55 8.46 -25.93 -2.92
C VAL A 55 9.19 -27.09 -2.26
N HIS A 56 8.58 -27.67 -1.24
CA HIS A 56 9.09 -28.80 -0.50
C HIS A 56 8.45 -30.08 -1.04
N PHE A 57 9.26 -30.98 -1.55
CA PHE A 57 8.81 -32.30 -2.00
C PHE A 57 8.93 -33.33 -0.87
N ALA A 58 8.10 -34.36 -0.91
CA ALA A 58 8.22 -35.51 -0.04
C ALA A 58 9.48 -36.34 -0.35
N ARG A 59 9.94 -36.35 -1.61
CA ARG A 59 11.08 -37.14 -2.07
C ARG A 59 12.09 -36.30 -2.86
N LYS A 60 13.37 -36.58 -2.64
CA LYS A 60 14.48 -35.88 -3.33
C LYS A 60 14.47 -36.13 -4.84
N ALA A 61 14.16 -37.35 -5.27
CA ALA A 61 14.07 -37.69 -6.69
C ALA A 61 13.01 -36.85 -7.41
N ASP A 62 11.89 -36.57 -6.74
CA ASP A 62 10.79 -35.78 -7.29
C ASP A 62 11.22 -34.31 -7.49
N ALA A 63 11.95 -33.76 -6.51
CA ALA A 63 12.55 -32.43 -6.62
C ALA A 63 13.53 -32.32 -7.79
N GLU A 64 14.41 -33.32 -7.99
CA GLU A 64 15.38 -33.34 -9.09
C GLU A 64 14.69 -33.47 -10.47
N ARG A 65 13.61 -34.25 -10.56
CA ARG A 65 12.77 -34.31 -11.77
C ARG A 65 12.11 -32.96 -12.07
N ALA A 66 11.53 -32.32 -11.07
CA ALA A 66 10.91 -31.01 -11.23
C ALA A 66 11.91 -29.94 -11.71
N ILE A 67 13.12 -29.92 -11.14
CA ILE A 67 14.21 -29.02 -11.59
C ILE A 67 14.55 -29.30 -13.05
N SER A 68 14.76 -30.57 -13.41
CA SER A 68 15.19 -30.93 -14.77
C SER A 68 14.14 -30.62 -15.83
N ALA A 69 12.85 -30.70 -15.48
CA ALA A 69 11.74 -30.47 -16.40
C ALA A 69 11.32 -28.99 -16.50
N LEU A 70 11.32 -28.25 -15.38
CA LEU A 70 10.80 -26.88 -15.32
C LEU A 70 11.87 -25.81 -15.46
N ASN A 71 13.14 -26.13 -15.17
CA ASN A 71 14.20 -25.15 -15.32
C ASN A 71 14.38 -24.76 -16.80
N CYS A 72 14.44 -23.45 -17.06
CA CYS A 72 14.49 -22.87 -18.39
C CYS A 72 13.27 -23.15 -19.27
N SER A 73 12.13 -23.57 -18.68
CA SER A 73 10.88 -23.75 -19.42
C SER A 73 10.16 -22.42 -19.67
N PHE A 74 9.38 -22.34 -20.75
CA PHE A 74 8.55 -21.17 -21.06
C PHE A 74 7.15 -21.34 -20.47
N TRP A 75 6.74 -20.39 -19.63
CA TRP A 75 5.42 -20.34 -18.99
C TRP A 75 4.89 -18.90 -19.01
N ASN A 76 3.67 -18.71 -19.53
CA ASN A 76 3.02 -17.40 -19.66
C ASN A 76 3.94 -16.32 -20.27
N GLY A 77 4.69 -16.68 -21.31
CA GLY A 77 5.63 -15.76 -21.98
C GLY A 77 6.89 -15.41 -21.18
N ARG A 78 7.18 -16.14 -20.09
CA ARG A 78 8.37 -15.95 -19.25
C ARG A 78 9.16 -17.25 -19.13
N ILE A 79 10.48 -17.12 -19.00
CA ILE A 79 11.37 -18.26 -18.74
C ILE A 79 11.40 -18.50 -17.24
N LEU A 80 11.02 -19.69 -16.80
CA LEU A 80 11.12 -20.10 -15.40
C LEU A 80 12.54 -20.54 -15.06
N PHE A 81 13.02 -20.14 -13.90
CA PHE A 81 14.30 -20.60 -13.36
C PHE A 81 14.03 -21.47 -12.14
N VAL A 82 14.41 -22.74 -12.20
CA VAL A 82 14.15 -23.71 -11.15
C VAL A 82 15.47 -24.34 -10.73
N SER A 83 15.78 -24.31 -9.43
CA SER A 83 17.04 -24.80 -8.91
C SER A 83 16.87 -25.45 -7.56
N LYS A 84 17.85 -26.23 -7.14
CA LYS A 84 17.89 -26.80 -5.79
C LYS A 84 18.00 -25.66 -4.78
N ALA A 85 17.06 -25.61 -3.82
CA ALA A 85 17.10 -24.58 -2.80
C ALA A 85 18.29 -24.84 -1.86
N LYS A 86 19.12 -23.82 -1.66
CA LYS A 86 20.15 -23.86 -0.62
C LYS A 86 19.46 -23.69 0.73
N PRO A 87 19.72 -24.55 1.74
CA PRO A 87 19.27 -24.29 3.09
C PRO A 87 19.94 -23.00 3.54
N ASN A 88 19.18 -21.92 3.55
CA ASN A 88 19.72 -20.60 3.79
C ASN A 88 18.99 -20.04 5.00
N HIS A 89 19.68 -19.93 6.14
CA HIS A 89 19.17 -19.24 7.33
C HIS A 89 18.73 -17.79 7.00
N ASN A 90 19.24 -17.24 5.89
CA ASN A 90 18.84 -15.95 5.36
C ASN A 90 17.42 -15.92 4.80
N LEU A 91 16.83 -17.05 4.39
CA LEU A 91 15.48 -17.05 3.82
C LEU A 91 14.43 -16.71 4.89
N GLU A 92 14.48 -17.38 6.03
CA GLU A 92 13.57 -17.08 7.15
C GLU A 92 13.70 -15.62 7.58
N ARG A 93 14.94 -15.13 7.71
CA ARG A 93 15.22 -13.73 8.03
C ARG A 93 14.72 -12.78 6.93
N PHE A 94 14.89 -13.14 5.67
CA PHE A 94 14.42 -12.35 4.54
C PHE A 94 12.88 -12.29 4.48
N LEU A 95 12.21 -13.41 4.75
CA LEU A 95 10.75 -13.49 4.86
C LEU A 95 10.23 -12.64 6.02
N ALA A 96 10.87 -12.70 7.19
CA ALA A 96 10.54 -11.88 8.35
C ALA A 96 10.69 -10.39 8.02
N ASN A 97 11.82 -9.99 7.40
CA ASN A 97 12.05 -8.62 6.97
C ASN A 97 11.00 -8.14 5.95
N LEU A 98 10.56 -9.00 5.02
CA LEU A 98 9.51 -8.66 4.06
C LEU A 98 8.15 -8.42 4.73
N GLN A 99 7.78 -9.27 5.69
CA GLN A 99 6.54 -9.09 6.45
C GLN A 99 6.56 -7.78 7.24
N GLU A 100 7.69 -7.47 7.88
CA GLU A 100 7.88 -6.22 8.62
C GLU A 100 7.77 -5.01 7.68
N GLN A 101 8.43 -5.03 6.53
CA GLN A 101 8.31 -3.95 5.53
C GLN A 101 6.87 -3.76 5.04
N GLN A 102 6.10 -4.84 4.86
CA GLN A 102 4.69 -4.76 4.50
C GLN A 102 3.85 -4.14 5.63
N ALA A 103 4.11 -4.51 6.89
CA ALA A 103 3.44 -3.94 8.06
C ALA A 103 3.75 -2.45 8.23
N LEU A 104 5.03 -2.06 8.10
CA LEU A 104 5.48 -0.66 8.12
C LEU A 104 4.83 0.16 7.01
N ARG A 105 4.74 -0.37 5.79
CA ARG A 105 4.04 0.29 4.68
C ARG A 105 2.55 0.50 4.97
N ARG A 106 1.87 -0.51 5.53
CA ARG A 106 0.46 -0.41 5.94
C ARG A 106 0.28 0.64 7.04
N ARG A 107 1.18 0.68 8.02
CA ARG A 107 1.20 1.69 9.09
C ARG A 107 1.40 3.10 8.54
N MET A 108 2.41 3.32 7.70
CA MET A 108 2.68 4.62 7.07
C MET A 108 1.49 5.14 6.25
N LYS A 109 0.77 4.26 5.53
CA LYS A 109 -0.44 4.64 4.79
C LYS A 109 -1.57 5.09 5.72
N ARG A 110 -1.76 4.39 6.85
CA ARG A 110 -2.73 4.79 7.89
C ARG A 110 -2.35 6.11 8.53
N GLU A 111 -1.09 6.31 8.89
CA GLU A 111 -0.60 7.57 9.47
C GLU A 111 -0.76 8.73 8.49
N ARG A 112 -0.46 8.55 7.20
CA ARG A 112 -0.74 9.58 6.17
C ARG A 112 -2.22 9.88 6.03
N SER A 113 -3.06 8.85 6.08
CA SER A 113 -4.52 9.02 6.00
C SER A 113 -5.06 9.74 7.25
N GLN A 114 -4.56 9.39 8.45
CA GLN A 114 -4.90 10.04 9.71
C GLN A 114 -4.40 11.48 9.77
N ARG A 115 -3.17 11.75 9.29
CA ARG A 115 -2.65 13.12 9.16
C ARG A 115 -3.46 13.92 8.14
N ALA A 116 -3.95 13.29 7.07
CA ALA A 116 -4.82 13.95 6.11
C ALA A 116 -6.22 14.24 6.68
N THR A 117 -6.78 13.36 7.53
CA THR A 117 -8.05 13.61 8.21
C THR A 117 -7.91 14.65 9.32
N SER A 118 -6.87 14.60 10.15
CA SER A 118 -6.65 15.61 11.20
C SER A 118 -6.24 16.97 10.64
N ALA A 119 -5.53 17.02 9.51
CA ALA A 119 -5.30 18.27 8.79
C ALA A 119 -6.59 18.87 8.22
N ALA A 120 -7.60 18.03 7.94
CA ALA A 120 -8.93 18.46 7.47
C ALA A 120 -9.90 18.81 8.61
N GLU A 121 -9.56 18.52 9.87
CA GLU A 121 -10.36 18.83 11.07
C GLU A 121 -10.03 20.18 11.72
N HIS A 122 -9.11 20.98 11.15
CA HIS A 122 -8.96 22.37 11.59
C HIS A 122 -10.23 23.16 11.24
N ASN A 123 -10.75 23.96 12.19
CA ASN A 123 -11.98 24.76 12.08
C ASN A 123 -12.04 25.54 10.75
N ARG A 124 -12.65 24.92 9.73
CA ARG A 124 -12.70 25.46 8.38
C ARG A 124 -13.96 26.32 8.25
N VAL A 125 -13.76 27.63 8.17
CA VAL A 125 -14.84 28.58 7.89
C VAL A 125 -14.77 28.97 6.42
N VAL A 126 -15.85 28.74 5.68
CA VAL A 126 -15.95 29.15 4.27
C VAL A 126 -16.84 30.38 4.21
N VAL A 127 -16.28 31.51 3.78
CA VAL A 127 -17.02 32.77 3.65
C VAL A 127 -17.39 32.96 2.17
N LEU A 128 -18.69 33.05 1.90
CA LEU A 128 -19.23 33.25 0.56
C LEU A 128 -19.78 34.69 0.44
N GLY A 129 -19.52 35.37 -0.68
CA GLY A 129 -20.14 36.66 -1.00
C GLY A 129 -19.39 37.91 -0.48
N MET A 130 -18.09 37.79 -0.21
CA MET A 130 -17.25 38.96 0.04
C MET A 130 -17.09 39.80 -1.24
N PRO A 131 -17.14 41.15 -1.17
CA PRO A 131 -16.82 41.99 -2.31
C PRO A 131 -15.38 41.74 -2.79
N PHE A 132 -15.14 41.88 -4.10
CA PHE A 132 -13.84 41.55 -4.72
C PHE A 132 -12.66 42.32 -4.12
N GLU A 133 -12.91 43.54 -3.63
CA GLU A 133 -11.91 44.43 -3.05
C GLU A 133 -11.68 44.18 -1.55
N ALA A 134 -12.41 43.25 -0.95
CA ALA A 134 -12.32 42.99 0.48
C ALA A 134 -10.97 42.37 0.84
N THR A 135 -10.30 42.97 1.82
CA THR A 135 -9.00 42.53 2.29
C THR A 135 -9.13 41.47 3.39
N PRO A 136 -8.05 40.71 3.67
CA PRO A 136 -7.94 39.83 4.84
C PRO A 136 -8.35 40.48 6.17
N LYS A 137 -8.15 41.80 6.33
CA LYS A 137 -8.53 42.57 7.52
C LYS A 137 -10.04 42.75 7.62
N ASP A 138 -10.71 43.00 6.50
CA ASP A 138 -12.16 43.15 6.40
C ASP A 138 -12.86 41.81 6.67
N LEU A 139 -12.29 40.71 6.17
CA LEU A 139 -12.74 39.35 6.45
C LEU A 139 -12.65 39.03 7.95
N ARG A 140 -11.52 39.37 8.58
CA ARG A 140 -11.32 39.19 10.02
C ARG A 140 -12.36 40.00 10.80
N ALA A 141 -12.53 41.28 10.49
CA ALA A 141 -13.50 42.14 11.16
C ALA A 141 -14.94 41.63 11.01
N TRP A 142 -15.34 41.22 9.80
CA TRP A 142 -16.66 40.64 9.53
C TRP A 142 -16.90 39.34 10.32
N LEU A 143 -15.89 38.48 10.41
CA LEU A 143 -15.98 37.22 11.14
C LEU A 143 -16.26 37.46 12.64
N PHE A 144 -15.57 38.45 13.24
CA PHE A 144 -15.77 38.83 14.66
C PHE A 144 -17.11 39.52 14.91
N ASP A 145 -17.59 40.34 13.97
CA ASP A 145 -18.89 41.03 14.11
C ASP A 145 -20.07 40.06 14.02
N ARG A 146 -19.97 39.06 13.14
CA ARG A 146 -21.09 38.13 12.86
C ARG A 146 -21.09 36.89 13.74
N MET A 147 -19.95 36.52 14.33
CA MET A 147 -19.82 35.38 15.25
C MET A 147 -19.01 35.78 16.50
N PRO A 148 -19.64 36.48 17.47
CA PRO A 148 -18.96 36.94 18.68
C PRO A 148 -18.51 35.79 19.61
N ASP A 149 -19.14 34.62 19.52
CA ASP A 149 -18.87 33.46 20.38
C ASP A 149 -17.78 32.52 19.84
N LEU A 150 -16.98 32.97 18.86
CA LEU A 150 -15.90 32.15 18.33
C LEU A 150 -14.83 31.87 19.40
N PRO A 151 -14.41 30.60 19.57
CA PRO A 151 -13.26 30.27 20.39
C PRO A 151 -12.04 31.07 19.95
N THR A 152 -11.53 31.90 20.85
CA THR A 152 -10.43 32.84 20.58
C THR A 152 -9.06 32.16 20.59
N ASP A 153 -8.96 30.91 21.07
CA ASP A 153 -7.71 30.13 21.09
C ASP A 153 -7.72 29.03 20.02
N THR A 154 -8.17 29.37 18.81
CA THR A 154 -8.22 28.40 17.70
C THR A 154 -7.84 29.05 16.38
N PHE A 155 -7.07 28.33 15.57
CA PHE A 155 -6.71 28.73 14.23
C PHE A 155 -7.84 28.39 13.26
N TYR A 156 -8.28 29.37 12.48
CA TYR A 156 -9.29 29.19 11.45
C TYR A 156 -8.63 29.30 10.07
N ASP A 157 -8.84 28.29 9.24
CA ASP A 157 -8.49 28.33 7.83
C ASP A 157 -9.68 28.90 7.07
N VAL A 158 -9.62 30.19 6.71
CA VAL A 158 -10.70 30.87 6.00
C VAL A 158 -10.47 30.83 4.50
N TRP A 159 -11.48 30.36 3.77
CA TRP A 159 -11.47 30.27 2.31
C TRP A 159 -12.51 31.23 1.73
N VAL A 160 -12.09 32.07 0.79
CA VAL A 160 -12.97 33.00 0.08
C VAL A 160 -13.24 32.45 -1.32
N CYS A 161 -14.51 32.18 -1.63
CA CYS A 161 -14.93 31.81 -2.98
C CYS A 161 -15.59 33.02 -3.65
N ASN A 162 -14.84 33.71 -4.52
CA ASN A 162 -15.41 34.72 -5.42
C ASN A 162 -16.03 34.02 -6.61
N GLY A 163 -17.31 33.67 -6.50
CA GLY A 163 -18.04 32.98 -7.55
C GLY A 163 -18.32 33.91 -8.73
N HIS A 164 -17.66 33.69 -9.88
CA HIS A 164 -18.33 33.95 -11.14
C HIS A 164 -19.38 32.85 -11.31
N LYS A 165 -20.67 33.20 -11.17
CA LYS A 165 -21.75 32.28 -11.57
C LYS A 165 -21.50 31.89 -13.02
N GLN A 166 -21.56 30.60 -13.32
CA GLN A 166 -22.40 29.98 -14.36
C GLN A 166 -22.05 28.48 -14.52
N HIS A 167 -22.34 27.63 -13.52
CA HIS A 167 -22.98 26.33 -13.76
C HIS A 167 -23.36 25.62 -12.46
N ARG A 168 -24.56 25.05 -12.49
CA ARG A 168 -25.28 24.42 -11.39
C ARG A 168 -24.69 23.04 -11.09
N SER A 169 -23.66 22.98 -10.25
CA SER A 169 -23.13 21.72 -9.70
C SER A 169 -22.45 22.00 -8.37
N MET A 170 -23.10 21.63 -7.27
CA MET A 170 -22.69 21.86 -5.87
C MET A 170 -21.51 20.99 -5.43
N ARG A 171 -20.38 21.06 -6.14
CA ARG A 171 -19.08 20.71 -5.56
C ARG A 171 -18.08 21.79 -5.98
N PRO A 172 -17.55 22.60 -5.04
CA PRO A 172 -16.54 23.58 -5.40
C PRO A 172 -15.29 22.84 -5.92
N CYS A 173 -14.93 23.11 -7.18
CA CYS A 173 -13.70 22.62 -7.78
C CYS A 173 -12.49 23.11 -6.98
N ARG A 174 -11.59 22.19 -6.62
CA ARG A 174 -10.29 22.48 -5.96
C ARG A 174 -9.45 23.54 -6.69
N SER A 175 -9.74 23.81 -7.95
CA SER A 175 -9.02 24.72 -8.84
C SER A 175 -9.42 26.20 -8.78
N VAL A 176 -10.49 26.58 -8.06
CA VAL A 176 -11.02 27.97 -8.04
C VAL A 176 -10.80 28.67 -6.69
N MET A 177 -10.18 28.00 -5.72
CA MET A 177 -9.90 28.59 -4.42
C MET A 177 -8.58 29.38 -4.45
N GLN A 178 -8.64 30.71 -4.32
CA GLN A 178 -7.47 31.54 -4.06
C GLN A 178 -7.34 31.85 -2.56
N ALA A 179 -6.10 31.74 -2.08
CA ALA A 179 -5.58 32.07 -0.75
C ALA A 179 -6.32 31.44 0.46
N ALA A 180 -5.68 30.43 1.05
CA ALA A 180 -5.90 30.06 2.46
C ALA A 180 -5.15 31.09 3.32
N ALA A 181 -5.86 32.08 3.85
CA ALA A 181 -5.31 32.94 4.88
C ALA A 181 -5.58 32.25 6.23
N ARG A 182 -4.50 31.81 6.88
CA ARG A 182 -4.56 31.19 8.22
C ARG A 182 -4.54 32.30 9.24
N PHE A 183 -5.66 32.50 9.94
CA PHE A 183 -5.76 33.51 10.98
C PHE A 183 -5.68 32.84 12.35
N ALA A 184 -4.78 33.33 13.19
CA ALA A 184 -4.89 33.17 14.63
C ALA A 184 -5.88 34.21 15.11
N ILE A 185 -6.93 33.79 15.80
CA ILE A 185 -7.58 34.69 16.74
C ILE A 185 -6.63 34.78 17.93
N THR A 186 -6.19 35.98 18.27
CA THR A 186 -5.52 36.28 19.53
C THR A 186 -6.18 37.56 20.01
N CYS A 187 -6.62 37.55 21.26
CA CYS A 187 -7.23 38.71 21.91
C CYS A 187 -6.32 39.95 21.83
#